data_AF-A0A328SAL7-F1
#
_entry.id   AF-A0A328SAL7-F1
#
_cell.length_a   1.000
_cell.length_b   1.000
_cell.length_c   1.000
_cell.angle_alpha   90.00
_cell.angle_beta   90.00
_cell.angle_gamma   90.00
#
_symmetry.space_group_name_H-M   'P 1'
#
loop_
_entity.id
_entity.type
_entity.pdbx_description
1 polymer ?
#
loop_
_entity_poly.entity_id
_entity_poly.type
_entity_poly.pdbx_seq_one_letter_code
_entity_poly.pdbx_strand_id
1 'polypeptide(L)' 'QADLPLKSSVNIYNTNALQTDWKEILEPTNEVYVLGNPPFAGKEQQTKQQKQDLKDVFKGYKRIGNLDYVTCWY' A
#
# COMPACT_ATOMS: atom_id res chain seq x y z
N GLN A 1 34.76 24.51 2.30
CA GLN A 1 33.86 23.43 1.85
C GLN A 1 32.61 23.53 2.70
N ALA A 2 31.49 23.97 2.12
CA ALA A 2 30.25 24.18 2.86
C ALA A 2 29.32 23.01 2.55
N ASP A 3 29.23 22.05 3.48
CA ASP A 3 28.16 21.05 3.46
C ASP A 3 26.93 21.69 4.09
N LEU A 4 25.96 22.03 3.25
CA LEU A 4 24.61 22.37 3.69
C LEU A 4 24.01 21.13 4.36
N PRO A 5 23.50 21.21 5.61
CA PRO A 5 22.85 20.06 6.22
C PRO A 5 21.54 19.79 5.49
N LEU A 6 21.43 18.65 4.80
CA LEU A 6 20.18 18.16 4.21
C LEU A 6 19.15 17.96 5.33
N LYS A 7 18.29 18.96 5.54
CA LYS A 7 17.06 18.79 6.32
C LYS A 7 15.96 18.28 5.39
N SER A 8 15.96 16.99 5.14
CA SER A 8 14.79 16.28 4.61
C SER A 8 14.72 14.90 5.25
N SER A 9 13.85 14.76 6.25
CA SER A 9 13.53 13.46 6.84
C SER A 9 12.58 12.73 5.89
N VAL A 10 13.14 11.96 4.96
CA VAL A 10 12.36 11.02 4.15
C VAL A 10 12.04 9.81 5.03
N ASN A 11 10.76 9.56 5.29
CA ASN A 11 10.32 8.42 6.09
C ASN A 11 9.98 7.25 5.16
N ILE A 12 10.83 6.23 5.13
CA ILE A 12 10.63 5.00 4.34
C ILE A 12 10.39 3.84 5.29
N TYR A 13 9.28 3.14 5.12
CA TYR A 13 8.90 1.99 5.93
C TYR A 13 8.97 0.72 5.09
N ASN A 14 9.84 -0.22 5.48
CA ASN A 14 9.91 -1.55 4.86
C ASN A 14 8.87 -2.46 5.50
N THR A 15 7.65 -2.42 4.97
CA THR A 15 6.51 -3.19 5.47
C THR A 15 5.57 -3.58 4.33
N ASN A 16 4.64 -4.49 4.60
CA ASN A 16 3.50 -4.73 3.72
C ASN A 16 2.44 -3.64 3.95
N ALA A 17 2.28 -2.75 2.98
CA ALA A 17 1.34 -1.64 3.06
C ALA A 17 -0.14 -2.07 3.15
N LEU A 18 -0.50 -3.32 2.78
CA LEU A 18 -1.86 -3.84 2.95
C LEU A 18 -2.14 -4.40 4.36
N GLN A 19 -1.10 -4.57 5.18
CA GLN A 19 -1.21 -5.10 6.54
C GLN A 19 -0.88 -4.05 7.62
N THR A 20 -0.35 -2.91 7.21
CA THR A 20 0.05 -1.81 8.11
C THR A 20 -1.11 -0.82 8.24
N ASP A 21 -1.41 -0.34 9.45
CA ASP A 21 -2.31 0.80 9.61
C ASP A 21 -1.59 2.09 9.22
N TRP A 22 -2.00 2.71 8.12
CA TRP A 22 -1.35 3.91 7.61
C TRP A 22 -1.45 5.10 8.57
N LYS A 23 -2.40 5.08 9.52
CA LYS A 23 -2.51 6.11 10.57
C LYS A 23 -1.32 6.12 11.52
N GLU A 24 -0.59 5.01 11.63
CA GLU A 24 0.65 4.93 12.41
C GLU A 24 1.82 5.63 11.69
N ILE A 25 1.68 5.84 10.38
CA ILE A 25 2.70 6.47 9.53
C ILE A 25 2.39 7.96 9.31
N LEU A 26 1.12 8.27 9.03
CA LEU A 26 0.68 9.62 8.70
C LEU A 26 -0.77 9.83 9.14
N GLU A 27 -1.01 10.94 9.84
CA GLU A 27 -2.37 11.34 10.20
C GLU A 27 -3.19 11.65 8.93
N PRO A 28 -4.39 11.09 8.77
CA PRO A 28 -5.23 11.36 7.61
C PRO A 28 -5.87 12.75 7.71
N THR A 29 -5.24 13.74 7.10
CA THR A 29 -5.75 15.12 7.00
C THR A 29 -6.14 15.46 5.56
N ASN A 30 -6.83 16.59 5.35
CA ASN A 30 -7.18 17.07 4.01
C ASN A 30 -5.96 17.55 3.18
N GLU A 31 -4.78 17.62 3.81
CA GLU A 31 -3.52 18.01 3.18
C GLU A 31 -2.68 16.80 2.77
N VAL A 32 -3.21 15.57 2.98
CA VAL A 32 -2.56 14.32 2.57
C VAL A 32 -2.89 14.00 1.13
N TYR A 33 -1.84 13.80 0.34
CA TYR A 33 -1.93 13.31 -1.04
C TYR A 33 -1.29 11.93 -1.10
N VAL A 34 -2.04 10.94 -1.60
CA VAL A 34 -1.54 9.58 -1.83
C VAL A 34 -1.25 9.43 -3.32
N LEU A 35 0.03 9.18 -3.64
CA LEU A 35 0.48 8.97 -5.01
C LEU A 35 1.33 7.71 -5.07
N GLY A 36 1.19 6.95 -6.14
CA GLY A 36 2.00 5.76 -6.34
C GLY A 36 1.60 4.97 -7.57
N ASN A 37 2.40 3.96 -7.86
CA ASN A 37 2.12 2.94 -8.87
C ASN A 37 2.14 1.57 -8.18
N PRO A 38 1.04 1.17 -7.51
CA PRO A 38 0.98 -0.09 -6.78
C PRO A 38 1.19 -1.28 -7.74
N PRO A 39 1.60 -2.45 -7.22
CA PRO A 39 1.90 -3.60 -8.06
C PRO A 39 0.65 -4.14 -8.76
N PHE A 40 0.77 -4.36 -10.07
CA PHE A 40 -0.25 -5.04 -10.87
C PHE A 40 0.00 -6.55 -10.85
N ALA A 41 -1.03 -7.32 -10.51
CA ALA A 41 -0.99 -8.77 -10.60
C ALA A 41 -2.41 -9.30 -10.77
N GLY A 42 -2.71 -9.75 -11.99
CA GLY A 42 -4.00 -10.38 -12.29
C GLY A 42 -4.20 -11.68 -11.52
N LYS A 43 -5.46 -12.13 -11.42
CA LYS A 43 -5.89 -13.28 -10.60
C LYS A 43 -5.01 -14.55 -10.67
N GLU A 44 -4.44 -14.83 -11.84
CA GLU A 44 -3.62 -16.02 -12.11
C GLU A 44 -2.15 -15.83 -11.73
N GLN A 45 -1.68 -14.59 -11.70
CA GLN A 45 -0.29 -14.21 -11.41
C GLN A 45 -0.05 -13.88 -9.94
N GLN A 46 -1.12 -13.74 -9.14
CA GLN A 46 -1.02 -13.47 -7.70
C GLN A 46 -0.42 -14.66 -6.94
N THR A 47 0.58 -14.39 -6.12
CA THR A 47 1.12 -15.34 -5.15
C THR A 47 0.08 -15.70 -4.08
N LYS A 48 0.34 -16.77 -3.30
CA LYS A 48 -0.52 -17.16 -2.18
C LYS A 48 -0.69 -16.03 -1.15
N GLN A 49 0.40 -15.29 -0.86
CA GLN A 49 0.36 -14.18 0.07
C GLN A 49 -0.49 -13.03 -0.47
N GLN A 50 -0.30 -12.62 -1.73
CA GLN A 50 -1.10 -11.57 -2.35
C GLN A 50 -2.60 -11.92 -2.40
N LYS A 51 -2.94 -13.19 -2.64
CA LYS A 51 -4.34 -13.65 -2.56
C LYS A 51 -4.91 -13.57 -1.15
N GLN A 52 -4.07 -13.75 -0.13
CA GLN A 52 -4.49 -13.61 1.26
C GLN A 52 -4.68 -12.13 1.61
N ASP A 53 -3.73 -11.27 1.25
CA ASP A 53 -3.84 -9.83 1.46
C ASP A 53 -5.11 -9.26 0.79
N LEU A 54 -5.41 -9.69 -0.44
CA LEU A 54 -6.65 -9.30 -1.14
C LEU A 54 -7.91 -9.73 -0.38
N LYS A 55 -7.93 -10.94 0.20
CA LYS A 55 -9.06 -11.41 1.03
C LYS A 55 -9.21 -10.61 2.32
N ASP A 56 -8.10 -10.19 2.90
CA ASP A 56 -8.09 -9.45 4.16
C ASP A 56 -8.55 -8.00 3.95
N VAL A 57 -8.08 -7.34 2.89
CA VAL A 57 -8.54 -6.01 2.49
C VAL A 57 -10.03 -6.02 2.14
N PHE A 58 -10.47 -7.00 1.33
CA PHE A 58 -11.87 -7.13 0.93
C PHE A 58 -12.67 -8.10 1.82
N LYS A 59 -12.35 -8.17 3.11
CA LYS A 59 -13.04 -9.07 4.04
C LYS A 59 -14.54 -8.78 4.06
N GLY A 60 -15.34 -9.82 3.81
CA GLY A 60 -16.81 -9.72 3.76
C GLY A 60 -17.40 -9.45 2.37
N TYR A 61 -16.57 -9.10 1.37
CA TYR A 61 -17.02 -8.96 0.00
C TYR A 61 -17.08 -10.32 -0.72
N LYS A 62 -18.05 -10.46 -1.63
CA LYS A 62 -18.21 -11.65 -2.49
C LYS A 62 -17.51 -11.43 -3.82
N ARG A 63 -17.08 -12.53 -4.46
CA ARG A 63 -16.56 -12.55 -5.85
C ARG A 63 -15.30 -11.72 -6.09
N ILE A 64 -14.46 -11.54 -5.08
CA ILE A 64 -13.17 -10.81 -5.17
C ILE A 64 -12.09 -11.56 -5.95
N GLY A 65 -12.29 -12.85 -6.27
CA GLY A 65 -11.25 -13.71 -6.86
C GLY A 65 -10.81 -13.34 -8.28
N ASN A 66 -11.47 -12.41 -8.95
CA ASN A 66 -11.09 -11.91 -10.28
C ASN A 66 -10.47 -10.51 -10.25
N LEU A 67 -10.35 -9.88 -9.07
CA LEU A 67 -9.76 -8.57 -8.95
C LEU A 67 -8.24 -8.63 -9.20
N ASP A 68 -7.71 -7.61 -9.88
CA ASP A 68 -6.27 -7.40 -9.96
C ASP A 68 -5.75 -6.95 -8.58
N TYR A 69 -4.53 -7.33 -8.23
CA TYR A 69 -3.95 -7.00 -6.93
C TYR A 69 -3.83 -5.49 -6.67
N VAL A 70 -3.67 -4.68 -7.73
CA VAL A 70 -3.63 -3.22 -7.62
C VAL A 70 -4.91 -2.65 -6.98
N THR A 71 -6.03 -3.37 -7.08
CA THR A 71 -7.32 -2.95 -6.51
C THR A 71 -7.30 -2.77 -5.00
N CYS A 72 -6.36 -3.40 -4.28
CA CYS A 72 -6.25 -3.26 -2.83
C CYS A 72 -5.86 -1.85 -2.36
N TRP A 73 -5.45 -0.95 -3.26
CA TRP A 73 -5.09 0.45 -2.96
C TRP A 73 -6.16 1.48 -3.38
N TYR A 74 -7.36 1.02 -3.79
CA TYR A 74 -8.51 1.86 -4.16
C TYR A 74 -9.70 1.59 -3.23
#